data_AF-A0A072PES0-F1
#
_entry.id   AF-A0A072PES0-F1
#
_cell.length_a   1.000
_cell.length_b   1.000
_cell.length_c   1.000
_cell.angle_alpha   90.00
_cell.angle_beta   90.00
_cell.angle_gamma   90.00
#
_symmetry.space_group_name_H-M   'P 1'
#
loop_
_entity.id
_entity.type
_entity.pdbx_description
1 polymer ?
#
loop_
_entity_poly.entity_id
_entity_poly.type
_entity_poly.pdbx_seq_one_letter_code
_entity_poly.pdbx_strand_id
1 'polypeptide(L)'
;MPPITRAAQVNEEDDDLDFVSDTKAEQTDQDVGREAENENNHAAAGKPNEAEEANRDADKNNTGQKRKSPPTDTSNSQPSNKAARQNADSSSDSPKKLLNFLLSPKALPYCFPEEELAAAKTSSKYKSYSLSSPASFTPFEHLVCAHLLSKPLSHNIGMRSIRTLLNDPFNFTTPEEITSAGEHRVWEALEEARTHHRQKTASYLYGTGQAYSDSETMFALAQEANDSGPAGVIEHIKSTVPGLATVGGEIFCRRVQCVDGWGDALWPYADSKALDSLGQMGIEVQDAEDLRDTIKCDVNLDQVKDMGLHERNLSSQRLVRDEETTYMQAVFVVLLERAIGCVLENKVDELKKAAAKA
;
A
#
# COMPACT_ATOMS: atom_id res chain seq x y z
N MET A 1 -12.59 47.82 -52.26
CA MET A 1 -13.28 47.62 -53.56
C MET A 1 -12.49 46.60 -54.39
N PRO A 2 -13.08 45.97 -55.43
CA PRO A 2 -12.67 44.65 -55.99
C PRO A 2 -11.41 44.69 -56.87
N PRO A 3 -10.89 43.56 -57.44
CA PRO A 3 -11.39 42.16 -57.49
C PRO A 3 -10.53 41.16 -56.70
N ILE A 4 -10.96 39.93 -56.31
CA ILE A 4 -11.69 38.82 -56.98
C ILE A 4 -10.86 38.06 -58.03
N THR A 5 -10.43 36.85 -57.67
CA THR A 5 -9.97 35.79 -58.59
C THR A 5 -10.56 34.45 -58.11
N ARG A 6 -10.71 33.45 -59.00
CA ARG A 6 -11.68 32.34 -58.82
C ARG A 6 -11.12 30.97 -59.25
N ALA A 7 -11.31 29.98 -58.38
CA ALA A 7 -11.38 28.53 -58.60
C ALA A 7 -10.25 27.75 -59.30
N ALA A 8 -9.94 26.58 -58.71
CA ALA A 8 -9.74 25.33 -59.43
C ALA A 8 -10.34 24.17 -58.59
N GLN A 9 -10.98 23.20 -59.25
CA GLN A 9 -11.28 21.85 -58.72
C GLN A 9 -10.29 20.86 -59.37
N VAL A 10 -10.62 19.56 -59.47
CA VAL A 10 -9.80 18.41 -59.95
C VAL A 10 -8.98 17.78 -58.80
N ASN A 11 -9.08 16.48 -58.50
CA ASN A 11 -9.97 15.43 -59.04
C ASN A 11 -10.29 14.36 -57.97
N GLU A 12 -11.32 13.56 -58.24
CA GLU A 12 -11.51 12.21 -57.70
C GLU A 12 -10.79 11.22 -58.64
N GLU A 13 -10.11 10.20 -58.11
CA GLU A 13 -9.78 8.95 -58.81
C GLU A 13 -9.87 7.79 -57.79
N ASP A 14 -10.35 6.64 -58.25
CA ASP A 14 -10.67 5.46 -57.44
C ASP A 14 -9.46 4.55 -57.17
N ASP A 15 -9.55 3.69 -56.16
CA ASP A 15 -8.65 2.53 -56.00
C ASP A 15 -9.43 1.36 -55.37
N ASP A 16 -10.03 0.52 -56.22
CA ASP A 16 -10.71 -0.72 -55.83
C ASP A 16 -9.68 -1.78 -55.40
N LEU A 17 -9.82 -2.33 -54.18
CA LEU A 17 -9.05 -3.50 -53.74
C LEU A 17 -9.97 -4.59 -53.18
N ASP A 18 -10.28 -5.56 -54.04
CA ASP A 18 -10.83 -6.86 -53.64
C ASP A 18 -9.93 -7.54 -52.59
N PHE A 19 -10.50 -7.96 -51.47
CA PHE A 19 -9.88 -9.01 -50.65
C PHE A 19 -10.91 -10.03 -50.15
N VAL A 20 -10.82 -11.24 -50.70
CA VAL A 20 -11.66 -12.39 -50.34
C VAL A 20 -10.89 -13.29 -49.38
N SER A 21 -11.50 -13.64 -48.25
CA SER A 21 -11.06 -14.77 -47.41
C SER A 21 -12.24 -15.38 -46.65
N ASP A 22 -12.48 -16.67 -46.84
CA ASP A 22 -13.54 -17.43 -46.16
C ASP A 22 -13.34 -17.51 -44.64
N THR A 23 -14.35 -17.11 -43.86
CA THR A 23 -14.42 -17.42 -42.42
C THR A 23 -15.15 -18.74 -42.19
N LYS A 24 -14.47 -19.87 -42.45
CA LYS A 24 -15.01 -21.19 -42.15
C LYS A 24 -14.84 -21.50 -40.66
N ALA A 25 -15.93 -21.87 -39.98
CA ALA A 25 -15.89 -22.24 -38.57
C ALA A 25 -15.22 -23.60 -38.35
N GLU A 26 -14.43 -23.70 -37.29
CA GLU A 26 -14.01 -24.99 -36.70
C GLU A 26 -14.15 -24.89 -35.17
N GLN A 27 -14.81 -25.90 -34.58
CA GLN A 27 -14.98 -26.04 -33.14
C GLN A 27 -13.86 -26.93 -32.60
N THR A 28 -13.29 -26.58 -31.45
CA THR A 28 -12.54 -27.53 -30.62
C THR A 28 -12.88 -27.32 -29.15
N ASP A 29 -13.68 -28.22 -28.59
CA ASP A 29 -13.69 -28.46 -27.15
C ASP A 29 -12.34 -29.03 -26.71
N GLN A 30 -11.79 -28.56 -25.59
CA GLN A 30 -11.02 -29.43 -24.71
C GLN A 30 -11.02 -28.97 -23.25
N ASP A 31 -11.87 -29.64 -22.47
CA ASP A 31 -11.95 -29.58 -21.01
C ASP A 31 -10.75 -30.33 -20.37
N VAL A 32 -9.88 -29.61 -19.66
CA VAL A 32 -8.91 -30.17 -18.69
C VAL A 32 -8.61 -29.15 -17.59
N GLY A 33 -8.60 -29.58 -16.32
CA GLY A 33 -7.77 -28.97 -15.26
C GLY A 33 -8.53 -28.23 -14.15
N ARG A 34 -9.06 -28.96 -13.16
CA ARG A 34 -9.74 -28.39 -11.98
C ARG A 34 -9.31 -29.06 -10.68
N GLU A 35 -8.25 -28.53 -10.05
CA GLU A 35 -7.66 -28.83 -8.72
C GLU A 35 -6.44 -27.88 -8.57
N ALA A 36 -5.98 -27.32 -7.43
CA ALA A 36 -6.49 -27.01 -6.07
C ALA A 36 -5.57 -25.84 -5.55
N GLU A 37 -5.50 -25.29 -4.32
CA GLU A 37 -6.03 -25.48 -2.95
C GLU A 37 -6.23 -24.06 -2.33
N ASN A 38 -7.00 -23.75 -1.28
CA ASN A 38 -7.74 -24.51 -0.26
C ASN A 38 -7.06 -24.81 1.12
N GLU A 39 -6.15 -23.94 1.59
CA GLU A 39 -5.85 -23.75 3.04
C GLU A 39 -5.88 -22.24 3.36
N ASN A 40 -6.19 -21.73 4.57
CA ASN A 40 -6.06 -22.30 5.92
C ASN A 40 -7.05 -21.59 6.90
N ASN A 41 -7.77 -22.32 7.77
CA ASN A 41 -8.17 -21.83 9.09
C ASN A 41 -8.75 -22.93 9.99
N HIS A 42 -8.33 -22.97 11.27
CA HIS A 42 -8.80 -23.95 12.26
C HIS A 42 -10.06 -23.51 13.00
N ALA A 43 -11.02 -24.42 13.17
CA ALA A 43 -11.99 -24.42 14.27
C ALA A 43 -12.20 -25.87 14.75
N ALA A 44 -12.40 -26.08 16.06
CA ALA A 44 -12.39 -27.40 16.67
C ALA A 44 -13.74 -27.80 17.29
N ALA A 45 -14.25 -28.99 16.96
CA ALA A 45 -15.31 -29.67 17.72
C ALA A 45 -15.35 -31.19 17.43
N GLY A 46 -15.65 -31.99 18.47
CA GLY A 46 -16.36 -33.28 18.35
C GLY A 46 -15.65 -34.47 17.68
N LYS A 47 -15.18 -35.43 18.49
CA LYS A 47 -15.22 -36.87 18.14
C LYS A 47 -16.46 -37.51 18.76
N PRO A 48 -16.97 -38.59 18.16
CA PRO A 48 -17.17 -39.82 18.93
C PRO A 48 -16.39 -41.01 18.35
N ASN A 49 -16.41 -42.13 19.09
CA ASN A 49 -15.71 -43.37 18.76
C ASN A 49 -16.33 -44.09 17.55
N GLU A 50 -15.48 -44.86 16.86
CA GLU A 50 -15.79 -46.27 16.61
C GLU A 50 -14.51 -47.09 16.82
N ALA A 51 -14.62 -48.41 17.00
CA ALA A 51 -13.54 -49.26 17.47
C ALA A 51 -13.56 -50.63 16.79
N GLU A 52 -12.37 -51.15 16.47
CA GLU A 52 -12.19 -52.56 16.11
C GLU A 52 -10.82 -53.07 16.58
N GLU A 53 -10.78 -54.30 17.10
CA GLU A 53 -9.57 -54.97 17.56
C GLU A 53 -9.09 -56.02 16.54
N ALA A 54 -7.78 -56.05 16.26
CA ALA A 54 -7.14 -57.20 15.64
C ALA A 54 -5.73 -57.42 16.22
N ASN A 55 -5.60 -58.36 17.15
CA ASN A 55 -4.32 -58.75 17.75
C ASN A 55 -3.52 -59.69 16.83
N ARG A 56 -2.18 -59.59 16.87
CA ARG A 56 -1.27 -60.67 17.31
C ARG A 56 0.22 -60.29 17.25
N ASP A 57 0.89 -60.58 18.37
CA ASP A 57 2.22 -61.18 18.56
C ASP A 57 3.43 -60.84 17.65
N ALA A 58 4.68 -60.72 18.14
CA ALA A 58 5.24 -60.48 19.49
C ALA A 58 6.78 -60.37 19.39
N ASP A 59 7.45 -59.44 20.10
CA ASP A 59 8.57 -59.80 21.01
C ASP A 59 9.18 -58.67 21.88
N LYS A 60 9.52 -59.03 23.13
CA LYS A 60 10.73 -58.68 23.94
C LYS A 60 11.43 -57.31 23.67
N ASN A 61 11.54 -56.33 24.58
CA ASN A 61 12.16 -56.39 25.92
C ASN A 61 12.24 -55.00 26.62
N ASN A 62 12.59 -54.99 27.92
CA ASN A 62 13.24 -53.92 28.71
C ASN A 62 12.51 -52.55 28.89
N THR A 63 11.80 -52.32 30.02
CA THR A 63 12.29 -51.85 31.35
C THR A 63 12.65 -50.34 31.44
N GLY A 64 11.79 -49.54 32.07
CA GLY A 64 12.01 -48.09 32.28
C GLY A 64 11.09 -47.49 33.36
N GLN A 65 11.46 -47.66 34.63
CA GLN A 65 10.77 -47.29 35.89
C GLN A 65 9.72 -46.16 35.87
N LYS A 66 8.55 -46.44 36.48
CA LYS A 66 7.60 -45.44 36.99
C LYS A 66 8.24 -44.55 38.06
N ARG A 67 7.86 -43.26 38.11
CA ARG A 67 7.57 -42.57 39.38
C ARG A 67 6.47 -41.52 39.21
N LYS A 68 5.59 -41.44 40.20
CA LYS A 68 4.41 -40.57 40.28
C LYS A 68 4.34 -40.05 41.71
N SER A 69 4.31 -38.73 41.90
CA SER A 69 3.94 -38.04 43.16
C SER A 69 3.60 -36.57 42.89
N PRO A 70 2.86 -35.88 43.78
CA PRO A 70 1.98 -34.77 43.39
C PRO A 70 2.43 -33.42 44.04
N PRO A 71 1.60 -32.36 44.16
CA PRO A 71 2.06 -30.97 44.25
C PRO A 71 2.49 -30.53 45.66
N THR A 72 3.15 -29.36 45.71
CA THR A 72 3.40 -28.61 46.93
C THR A 72 3.11 -27.12 46.69
N ASP A 73 2.02 -26.62 47.26
CA ASP A 73 1.86 -25.18 47.49
C ASP A 73 2.86 -24.75 48.57
N THR A 74 3.63 -23.69 48.32
CA THR A 74 4.20 -22.89 49.41
C THR A 74 4.42 -21.45 48.94
N SER A 75 3.87 -20.50 49.69
CA SER A 75 4.08 -19.08 49.45
C SER A 75 5.54 -18.67 49.69
N ASN A 76 6.04 -17.78 48.84
CA ASN A 76 7.13 -16.90 49.22
C ASN A 76 6.91 -15.52 48.59
N SER A 77 6.43 -14.58 49.41
CA SER A 77 6.28 -13.18 49.06
C SER A 77 7.65 -12.53 48.89
N GLN A 78 7.98 -12.08 47.67
CA GLN A 78 9.11 -11.16 47.45
C GLN A 78 8.63 -9.69 47.42
N PRO A 79 9.47 -8.74 47.85
CA PRO A 79 9.02 -7.39 48.16
C PRO A 79 8.64 -6.59 46.92
N SER A 80 7.64 -5.72 47.08
CA SER A 80 7.29 -4.72 46.08
C SER A 80 8.44 -3.73 45.90
N ASN A 81 9.12 -3.82 44.75
CA ASN A 81 10.06 -2.79 44.32
C ASN A 81 9.30 -1.49 44.10
N LYS A 82 9.33 -0.64 45.12
CA LYS A 82 8.67 0.67 45.19
C LYS A 82 9.39 1.63 44.25
N ALA A 83 9.07 1.52 42.95
CA ALA A 83 9.60 2.36 41.90
C ALA A 83 9.49 3.84 42.32
N ALA A 84 10.59 4.57 42.17
CA ALA A 84 10.60 5.99 42.48
C ALA A 84 9.58 6.69 41.57
N ARG A 85 8.65 7.45 42.17
CA ARG A 85 7.87 8.44 41.43
C ARG A 85 8.84 9.48 40.91
N GLN A 86 9.30 9.31 39.67
CA GLN A 86 9.81 10.44 38.90
C GLN A 86 8.66 11.42 38.77
N ASN A 87 8.92 12.69 39.10
CA ASN A 87 7.93 13.74 38.91
C ASN A 87 7.71 13.90 37.41
N ALA A 88 6.53 13.51 36.93
CA ALA A 88 6.09 13.81 35.58
C ALA A 88 5.70 15.31 35.53
N ASP A 89 6.70 16.19 35.46
CA ASP A 89 6.47 17.58 35.10
C ASP A 89 5.87 17.60 33.69
N SER A 90 4.62 18.06 33.62
CA SER A 90 3.74 17.81 32.48
C SER A 90 4.02 18.78 31.33
N SER A 91 4.92 18.41 30.42
CA SER A 91 5.00 19.02 29.10
C SER A 91 3.85 18.54 28.21
N SER A 92 2.72 19.23 28.28
CA SER A 92 1.55 19.04 27.41
C SER A 92 1.89 19.06 25.91
N ASP A 93 3.01 19.67 25.54
CA ASP A 93 3.52 19.74 24.17
C ASP A 93 3.93 18.40 23.55
N SER A 94 4.02 17.29 24.30
CA SER A 94 4.66 16.06 23.79
C SER A 94 4.04 15.50 22.50
N PRO A 95 2.71 15.28 22.39
CA PRO A 95 2.10 14.82 21.13
C PRO A 95 2.20 15.89 20.03
N LYS A 96 1.95 17.16 20.37
CA LYS A 96 2.04 18.31 19.45
C LYS A 96 3.42 18.43 18.80
N LYS A 97 4.50 18.36 19.58
CA LYS A 97 5.88 18.36 19.08
C LYS A 97 6.19 17.12 18.24
N LEU A 98 5.64 15.96 18.61
CA LEU A 98 5.84 14.72 17.86
C LEU A 98 5.17 14.75 16.48
N LEU A 99 3.94 15.28 16.38
CA LEU A 99 3.22 15.51 15.12
C LEU A 99 3.98 16.46 14.18
N ASN A 100 4.37 17.64 14.69
CA ASN A 100 5.13 18.63 13.90
C ASN A 100 6.52 18.10 13.51
N PHE A 101 7.18 17.32 14.37
CA PHE A 101 8.45 16.68 14.03
C PHE A 101 8.29 15.61 12.95
N LEU A 102 7.29 14.73 13.05
CA LEU A 102 6.95 13.70 12.07
C LEU A 102 6.78 14.28 10.65
N LEU A 103 6.09 15.41 10.55
CA LEU A 103 5.86 16.09 9.27
C LEU A 103 7.10 16.84 8.74
N SER A 104 8.00 17.27 9.61
CA SER A 104 9.25 17.93 9.20
C SER A 104 10.22 17.01 8.44
N PRO A 105 11.15 17.54 7.62
CA PRO A 105 12.15 16.73 6.91
C PRO A 105 13.10 16.00 7.86
N LYS A 106 13.21 16.45 9.11
CA LYS A 106 14.05 15.85 10.16
C LYS A 106 13.57 14.45 10.57
N ALA A 107 12.31 14.09 10.32
CA ALA A 107 11.79 12.76 10.63
C ALA A 107 12.21 11.69 9.62
N LEU A 108 12.57 12.07 8.38
CA LEU A 108 12.81 11.12 7.28
C LEU A 108 13.78 9.96 7.63
N PRO A 109 14.95 10.16 8.30
CA PRO A 109 15.87 9.08 8.67
C PRO A 109 15.32 8.07 9.68
N TYR A 110 14.30 8.49 10.45
CA TYR A 110 13.60 7.64 11.41
C TYR A 110 12.43 6.89 10.77
N CYS A 111 11.85 7.45 9.71
CA CYS A 111 10.66 6.90 9.07
C CYS A 111 10.97 6.01 7.85
N PHE A 112 12.15 6.14 7.23
CA PHE A 112 12.47 5.42 5.97
C PHE A 112 13.90 4.83 5.96
N PRO A 113 14.15 3.79 5.12
CA PRO A 113 15.47 3.20 4.97
C PRO A 113 16.48 4.21 4.40
N GLU A 114 17.74 4.15 4.84
CA GLU A 114 18.79 5.03 4.32
C GLU A 114 18.99 4.90 2.80
N GLU A 115 18.86 3.68 2.26
CA GLU A 115 18.94 3.40 0.81
C GLU A 115 17.87 4.15 -0.01
N GLU A 116 16.68 4.37 0.56
CA GLU A 116 15.60 5.14 -0.06
C GLU A 116 15.91 6.64 -0.04
N LEU A 117 16.37 7.15 1.11
CA LEU A 117 16.77 8.55 1.29
C LEU A 117 18.07 8.90 0.55
N ALA A 118 18.87 7.92 0.15
CA ALA A 118 20.02 8.06 -0.73
C ALA A 118 19.59 8.05 -2.20
N ALA A 119 18.78 7.06 -2.62
CA ALA A 119 18.32 6.93 -4.00
C ALA A 119 17.53 8.17 -4.48
N ALA A 120 16.58 8.66 -3.67
CA ALA A 120 15.73 9.78 -4.06
C ALA A 120 16.51 11.08 -4.33
N LYS A 121 17.66 11.31 -3.66
CA LYS A 121 18.52 12.49 -3.88
C LYS A 121 19.19 12.55 -5.25
N THR A 122 19.15 11.47 -6.03
CA THR A 122 19.87 11.38 -7.32
C THR A 122 19.16 12.10 -8.47
N SER A 123 17.83 12.30 -8.41
CA SER A 123 17.06 12.95 -9.47
C SER A 123 15.72 13.48 -8.97
N SER A 124 15.41 14.76 -9.27
CA SER A 124 14.10 15.37 -8.96
C SER A 124 12.96 14.85 -9.82
N LYS A 125 13.24 14.06 -10.87
CA LYS A 125 12.20 13.36 -11.65
C LYS A 125 11.77 12.04 -10.99
N TYR A 126 12.56 11.52 -10.06
CA TYR A 126 12.44 10.17 -9.51
C TYR A 126 11.18 10.01 -8.64
N LYS A 127 10.35 9.01 -8.96
CA LYS A 127 9.20 8.64 -8.14
C LYS A 127 9.65 7.76 -6.98
N SER A 128 9.43 8.25 -5.76
CA SER A 128 9.79 7.62 -4.49
C SER A 128 8.54 7.60 -3.61
N TYR A 129 8.19 6.44 -3.03
CA TYR A 129 7.00 6.34 -2.18
C TYR A 129 7.09 7.20 -0.92
N SER A 130 8.32 7.44 -0.43
CA SER A 130 8.61 8.19 0.77
C SER A 130 8.76 9.70 0.55
N LEU A 131 9.39 10.12 -0.57
CA LEU A 131 9.69 11.53 -0.83
C LEU A 131 8.82 12.17 -1.92
N SER A 132 8.26 11.44 -2.88
CA SER A 132 7.31 12.06 -3.82
C SER A 132 5.96 12.29 -3.12
N SER A 133 5.39 13.50 -3.27
CA SER A 133 4.09 13.82 -2.68
C SER A 133 3.03 12.79 -3.10
N PRO A 134 2.18 12.27 -2.19
CA PRO A 134 1.20 11.25 -2.55
C PRO A 134 0.25 11.71 -3.65
N ALA A 135 -0.11 13.01 -3.67
CA ALA A 135 -0.91 13.65 -4.73
C ALA A 135 -0.23 13.73 -6.12
N SER A 136 1.05 13.35 -6.23
CA SER A 136 1.82 13.35 -7.49
C SER A 136 1.87 11.99 -8.20
N PHE A 137 1.23 10.97 -7.62
CA PHE A 137 1.03 9.64 -8.21
C PHE A 137 -0.34 9.58 -8.91
N THR A 138 -0.48 8.73 -9.92
CA THR A 138 -1.82 8.35 -10.41
C THR A 138 -2.46 7.29 -9.48
N PRO A 139 -3.79 7.09 -9.53
CA PRO A 139 -4.43 5.98 -8.82
C PRO A 139 -3.85 4.62 -9.21
N PHE A 140 -3.48 4.42 -10.48
CA PHE A 140 -2.84 3.17 -10.91
C PHE A 140 -1.48 2.95 -10.23
N GLU A 141 -0.68 3.99 -10.05
CA GLU A 141 0.59 3.88 -9.34
C GLU A 141 0.39 3.59 -7.84
N HIS A 142 -0.71 4.06 -7.24
CA HIS A 142 -1.10 3.63 -5.90
C HIS A 142 -1.49 2.15 -5.83
N LEU A 143 -2.12 1.58 -6.87
CA LEU A 143 -2.34 0.12 -6.97
C LEU A 143 -1.01 -0.64 -7.09
N VAL A 144 -0.05 -0.15 -7.88
CA VAL A 144 1.31 -0.73 -7.97
C VAL A 144 2.02 -0.67 -6.60
N CYS A 145 1.86 0.42 -5.85
CA CYS A 145 2.39 0.53 -4.48
C CYS A 145 1.69 -0.44 -3.51
N ALA A 146 0.37 -0.54 -3.57
CA ALA A 146 -0.41 -1.48 -2.76
C ALA A 146 0.00 -2.94 -3.02
N HIS A 147 0.27 -3.30 -4.27
CA HIS A 147 0.83 -4.61 -4.65
C HIS A 147 2.14 -4.94 -3.97
N LEU A 148 2.99 -3.95 -3.71
CA LEU A 148 4.32 -4.17 -3.15
C LEU A 148 4.32 -4.09 -1.61
N LEU A 149 3.37 -3.36 -1.00
CA LEU A 149 3.34 -3.11 0.46
C LEU A 149 2.30 -3.94 1.22
N SER A 150 1.33 -4.54 0.53
CA SER A 150 0.40 -5.54 1.13
C SER A 150 1.05 -6.91 1.36
N LYS A 151 2.20 -7.17 0.72
CA LYS A 151 2.95 -8.43 0.83
C LYS A 151 3.86 -8.42 2.08
N PRO A 152 4.17 -9.59 2.68
CA PRO A 152 5.09 -9.70 3.83
C PRO A 152 6.55 -9.53 3.39
N LEU A 153 6.90 -8.34 2.92
CA LEU A 153 8.24 -7.91 2.55
C LEU A 153 8.84 -7.04 3.67
N SER A 154 10.17 -6.96 3.74
CA SER A 154 10.80 -5.94 4.59
C SER A 154 10.60 -4.56 3.98
N HIS A 155 10.55 -3.54 4.83
CA HIS A 155 10.31 -2.15 4.43
C HIS A 155 11.29 -1.66 3.34
N ASN A 156 12.58 -2.00 3.48
CA ASN A 156 13.61 -1.79 2.47
C ASN A 156 13.27 -2.42 1.10
N ILE A 157 12.84 -3.69 1.08
CA ILE A 157 12.49 -4.39 -0.17
C ILE A 157 11.23 -3.78 -0.80
N GLY A 158 10.23 -3.40 0.01
CA GLY A 158 9.04 -2.68 -0.47
C GLY A 158 9.39 -1.37 -1.16
N MET A 159 10.14 -0.50 -0.48
CA MET A 159 10.56 0.80 -1.05
C MET A 159 11.46 0.63 -2.28
N ARG A 160 12.41 -0.32 -2.27
CA ARG A 160 13.23 -0.62 -3.45
C ARG A 160 12.39 -1.10 -4.62
N SER A 161 11.42 -1.99 -4.39
CA SER A 161 10.55 -2.48 -5.46
C SER A 161 9.74 -1.36 -6.09
N ILE A 162 9.17 -0.45 -5.29
CA ILE A 162 8.38 0.68 -5.81
C ILE A 162 9.25 1.58 -6.70
N ARG A 163 10.43 1.98 -6.22
CA ARG A 163 11.30 2.87 -6.99
C ARG A 163 11.92 2.22 -8.23
N THR A 164 12.16 0.90 -8.23
CA THR A 164 12.63 0.19 -9.42
C THR A 164 11.54 0.08 -10.48
N LEU A 165 10.28 -0.17 -10.10
CA LEU A 165 9.19 -0.34 -11.07
C LEU A 165 8.70 1.01 -11.63
N LEU A 166 8.57 2.06 -10.81
CA LEU A 166 8.00 3.36 -11.22
C LEU A 166 9.00 4.36 -11.85
N ASN A 167 10.19 3.91 -12.27
CA ASN A 167 11.23 4.75 -12.88
C ASN A 167 11.99 4.03 -14.00
N ASP A 168 12.81 4.78 -14.76
CA ASP A 168 13.74 4.21 -15.74
C ASP A 168 14.61 3.10 -15.12
N PRO A 169 14.84 1.96 -15.82
CA PRO A 169 14.49 1.65 -17.21
C PRO A 169 13.19 0.83 -17.37
N PHE A 170 12.25 0.92 -16.42
CA PHE A 170 11.01 0.15 -16.42
C PHE A 170 9.76 1.04 -16.60
N ASN A 171 9.69 2.14 -15.84
CA ASN A 171 8.64 3.16 -15.90
C ASN A 171 7.21 2.59 -16.02
N PHE A 172 6.81 1.72 -15.10
CA PHE A 172 5.47 1.13 -15.04
C PHE A 172 4.46 2.07 -14.37
N THR A 173 4.24 3.25 -14.95
CA THR A 173 3.42 4.31 -14.36
C THR A 173 1.97 4.31 -14.85
N THR A 174 1.67 3.61 -15.94
CA THR A 174 0.31 3.37 -16.46
C THR A 174 0.04 1.87 -16.71
N PRO A 175 -1.23 1.46 -16.86
CA PRO A 175 -1.59 0.09 -17.23
C PRO A 175 -0.99 -0.33 -18.58
N GLU A 176 -0.96 0.58 -19.55
CA GLU A 176 -0.48 0.33 -20.91
C GLU A 176 1.03 0.11 -20.95
N GLU A 177 1.78 0.78 -20.09
CA GLU A 177 3.22 0.55 -19.91
C GLU A 177 3.50 -0.87 -19.39
N ILE A 178 2.67 -1.36 -18.45
CA ILE A 178 2.77 -2.74 -17.95
C ILE A 178 2.35 -3.77 -19.01
N THR A 179 1.23 -3.56 -19.70
CA THR A 179 0.73 -4.54 -20.68
C THR A 179 1.62 -4.63 -21.93
N SER A 180 2.13 -3.49 -22.42
CA SER A 180 3.05 -3.42 -23.55
C SER A 180 4.43 -4.01 -23.24
N ALA A 181 4.88 -3.93 -21.99
CA ALA A 181 6.14 -4.52 -21.53
C ALA A 181 6.06 -6.06 -21.38
N GLY A 182 4.89 -6.60 -21.02
CA GLY A 182 4.68 -8.03 -20.83
C GLY A 182 5.14 -8.55 -19.45
N GLU A 183 4.52 -9.64 -18.97
CA GLU A 183 4.82 -10.21 -17.63
C GLU A 183 6.33 -10.45 -17.40
N HIS A 184 7.06 -10.88 -18.44
CA HIS A 184 8.50 -11.13 -18.32
C HIS A 184 9.31 -9.86 -17.99
N ARG A 185 8.97 -8.70 -18.59
CA ARG A 185 9.64 -7.43 -18.28
C ARG A 185 9.27 -6.89 -16.90
N VAL A 186 8.05 -7.18 -16.43
CA VAL A 186 7.65 -6.93 -15.04
C VAL A 186 8.43 -7.81 -14.07
N TRP A 187 8.66 -9.08 -14.44
CA TRP A 187 9.51 -10.00 -13.67
C TRP A 187 10.97 -9.53 -13.61
N GLU A 188 11.55 -9.04 -14.71
CA GLU A 188 12.90 -8.46 -14.73
C GLU A 188 13.03 -7.28 -13.75
N ALA A 189 12.03 -6.40 -13.66
CA ALA A 189 12.02 -5.29 -12.71
C ALA A 189 12.03 -5.76 -11.25
N LEU A 190 11.32 -6.86 -10.97
CA LEU A 190 11.24 -7.48 -9.64
C LEU A 190 12.52 -8.29 -9.31
N GLU A 191 13.24 -8.78 -10.32
CA GLU A 191 14.59 -9.36 -10.17
C GLU A 191 15.62 -8.28 -9.82
N GLU A 192 15.64 -7.17 -10.56
CA GLU A 192 16.52 -6.02 -10.29
C GLU A 192 16.23 -5.38 -8.92
N ALA A 193 14.95 -5.26 -8.55
CA ALA A 193 14.52 -4.87 -7.21
C ALA A 193 14.87 -5.91 -6.12
N ARG A 194 15.26 -7.13 -6.50
CA ARG A 194 15.52 -8.28 -5.61
C ARG A 194 14.32 -8.56 -4.69
N THR A 195 13.12 -8.46 -5.24
CA THR A 195 11.86 -8.73 -4.53
C THR A 195 11.72 -10.24 -4.25
N HIS A 196 10.90 -10.63 -3.27
CA HIS A 196 10.51 -12.02 -3.07
C HIS A 196 9.27 -12.37 -3.91
N HIS A 197 9.05 -13.66 -4.21
CA HIS A 197 7.90 -14.14 -4.99
C HIS A 197 7.72 -13.44 -6.35
N ARG A 198 8.83 -13.22 -7.07
CA ARG A 198 8.92 -12.41 -8.29
C ARG A 198 7.92 -12.82 -9.37
N GLN A 199 7.85 -14.10 -9.75
CA GLN A 199 6.89 -14.57 -10.77
C GLN A 199 5.43 -14.29 -10.37
N LYS A 200 5.04 -14.64 -9.14
CA LYS A 200 3.67 -14.42 -8.65
C LYS A 200 3.33 -12.93 -8.59
N THR A 201 4.29 -12.08 -8.23
CA THR A 201 4.12 -10.62 -8.21
C THR A 201 4.09 -10.01 -9.62
N ALA A 202 4.88 -10.55 -10.56
CA ALA A 202 4.86 -10.13 -11.96
C ALA A 202 3.52 -10.43 -12.61
N SER A 203 3.01 -11.66 -12.46
CA SER A 203 1.72 -12.07 -13.00
C SER A 203 0.55 -11.26 -12.42
N TYR A 204 0.58 -10.99 -11.11
CA TYR A 204 -0.40 -10.13 -10.44
C TYR A 204 -0.36 -8.67 -10.92
N LEU A 205 0.83 -8.08 -11.08
CA LEU A 205 0.97 -6.72 -11.61
C LEU A 205 0.58 -6.65 -13.10
N TYR A 206 0.97 -7.64 -13.90
CA TYR A 206 0.62 -7.73 -15.32
C TYR A 206 -0.89 -7.89 -15.52
N GLY A 207 -1.53 -8.81 -14.79
CA GLY A 207 -3.00 -8.96 -14.78
C GLY A 207 -3.73 -7.72 -14.27
N THR A 208 -3.14 -6.95 -13.35
CA THR A 208 -3.66 -5.63 -12.92
C THR A 208 -3.55 -4.61 -14.06
N GLY A 209 -2.45 -4.60 -14.82
CA GLY A 209 -2.32 -3.80 -16.03
C GLY A 209 -3.37 -4.16 -17.08
N GLN A 210 -3.66 -5.45 -17.27
CA GLN A 210 -4.70 -5.92 -18.20
C GLN A 210 -6.13 -5.56 -17.74
N ALA A 211 -6.41 -5.61 -16.43
CA ALA A 211 -7.73 -5.26 -15.89
C ALA A 211 -8.01 -3.74 -15.95
N TYR A 212 -6.97 -2.91 -15.86
CA TYR A 212 -7.08 -1.44 -15.80
C TYR A 212 -6.61 -0.71 -17.07
N SER A 213 -6.24 -1.42 -18.14
CA SER A 213 -5.96 -0.80 -19.45
C SER A 213 -7.21 -0.31 -20.18
N ASP A 214 -8.40 -0.57 -19.62
CA ASP A 214 -9.58 0.24 -19.90
C ASP A 214 -9.72 1.32 -18.82
N SER A 215 -9.89 2.56 -19.28
CA SER A 215 -10.17 3.71 -18.41
C SER A 215 -11.53 3.60 -17.70
N GLU A 216 -12.48 2.83 -18.24
CA GLU A 216 -13.75 2.55 -17.58
C GLU A 216 -13.55 1.79 -16.25
N THR A 217 -12.57 0.87 -16.13
CA THR A 217 -12.32 0.14 -14.87
C THR A 217 -11.84 1.07 -13.76
N MET A 218 -10.97 2.04 -14.07
CA MET A 218 -10.51 3.02 -13.08
C MET A 218 -11.62 4.01 -12.70
N PHE A 219 -12.50 4.35 -13.64
CA PHE A 219 -13.69 5.16 -13.37
C PHE A 219 -14.69 4.41 -12.48
N ALA A 220 -14.95 3.12 -12.74
CA ALA A 220 -15.82 2.29 -11.92
C ALA A 220 -15.31 2.18 -10.46
N LEU A 221 -13.99 2.01 -10.26
CA LEU A 221 -13.40 2.02 -8.92
C LEU A 221 -13.58 3.38 -8.21
N ALA A 222 -13.59 4.49 -8.94
CA ALA A 222 -13.92 5.82 -8.40
C ALA A 222 -15.42 5.98 -8.11
N GLN A 223 -16.31 5.33 -8.86
CA GLN A 223 -17.75 5.29 -8.54
C GLN A 223 -18.02 4.53 -7.24
N GLU A 224 -17.39 3.37 -7.02
CA GLU A 224 -17.47 2.62 -5.75
C GLU A 224 -17.02 3.46 -4.54
N ALA A 225 -16.04 4.35 -4.73
CA ALA A 225 -15.65 5.31 -3.69
C ALA A 225 -16.79 6.29 -3.37
N ASN A 226 -17.47 6.84 -4.38
CA ASN A 226 -18.55 7.80 -4.19
C ASN A 226 -19.83 7.14 -3.62
N ASP A 227 -20.16 5.93 -4.04
CA ASP A 227 -21.39 5.23 -3.67
C ASP A 227 -21.26 4.46 -2.34
N SER A 228 -20.09 3.87 -2.07
CA SER A 228 -19.85 2.92 -0.97
C SER A 228 -18.61 3.25 -0.12
N GLY A 229 -17.93 4.37 -0.37
CA GLY A 229 -16.78 4.84 0.41
C GLY A 229 -15.59 3.88 0.39
N PRO A 230 -14.70 3.96 1.41
CA PRO A 230 -13.55 3.06 1.52
C PRO A 230 -13.91 1.57 1.52
N ALA A 231 -15.08 1.20 2.07
CA ALA A 231 -15.52 -0.20 2.12
C ALA A 231 -15.83 -0.77 0.72
N GLY A 232 -16.49 0.01 -0.14
CA GLY A 232 -16.73 -0.37 -1.54
C GLY A 232 -15.43 -0.53 -2.32
N VAL A 233 -14.53 0.47 -2.22
CA VAL A 233 -13.21 0.43 -2.87
C VAL A 233 -12.38 -0.78 -2.44
N ILE A 234 -12.39 -1.13 -1.15
CA ILE A 234 -11.68 -2.31 -0.63
C ILE A 234 -12.25 -3.62 -1.19
N GLU A 235 -13.58 -3.79 -1.24
CA GLU A 235 -14.21 -5.00 -1.75
C GLU A 235 -14.12 -5.12 -3.27
N HIS A 236 -14.21 -4.00 -3.99
CA HIS A 236 -13.96 -3.93 -5.43
C HIS A 236 -12.51 -4.33 -5.73
N ILE A 237 -11.51 -3.72 -5.09
CA ILE A 237 -10.09 -4.09 -5.27
C ILE A 237 -9.86 -5.58 -4.97
N LYS A 238 -10.45 -6.11 -3.91
CA LYS A 238 -10.37 -7.52 -3.51
C LYS A 238 -11.03 -8.48 -4.51
N SER A 239 -11.94 -8.01 -5.36
CA SER A 239 -12.63 -8.82 -6.38
C SER A 239 -12.12 -8.63 -7.80
N THR A 240 -11.54 -7.47 -8.15
CA THR A 240 -11.08 -7.15 -9.51
C THR A 240 -9.57 -7.06 -9.69
N VAL A 241 -8.77 -6.82 -8.63
CA VAL A 241 -7.30 -6.70 -8.73
C VAL A 241 -6.61 -8.01 -8.36
N PRO A 242 -6.01 -8.76 -9.32
CA PRO A 242 -5.48 -10.10 -9.05
C PRO A 242 -4.37 -10.09 -7.99
N GLY A 243 -4.65 -10.64 -6.81
CA GLY A 243 -3.66 -10.76 -5.74
C GLY A 243 -3.55 -9.58 -4.78
N LEU A 244 -4.43 -8.58 -4.88
CA LEU A 244 -4.75 -7.74 -3.72
C LEU A 244 -5.86 -8.39 -2.89
N ALA A 245 -5.87 -8.05 -1.60
CA ALA A 245 -6.93 -8.38 -0.64
C ALA A 245 -7.19 -7.13 0.20
N THR A 246 -7.90 -7.25 1.33
CA THR A 246 -8.24 -6.14 2.24
C THR A 246 -7.07 -5.17 2.46
N VAL A 247 -5.89 -5.66 2.88
CA VAL A 247 -4.67 -4.84 3.11
C VAL A 247 -4.18 -4.09 1.86
N GLY A 248 -4.44 -4.60 0.67
CA GLY A 248 -4.16 -3.91 -0.59
C GLY A 248 -5.11 -2.73 -0.82
N GLY A 249 -6.41 -2.96 -0.62
CA GLY A 249 -7.42 -1.90 -0.67
C GLY A 249 -7.21 -0.83 0.39
N GLU A 250 -6.89 -1.22 1.63
CA GLU A 250 -6.59 -0.31 2.75
C GLU A 250 -5.42 0.63 2.41
N ILE A 251 -4.30 0.09 1.91
CA ILE A 251 -3.13 0.89 1.49
C ILE A 251 -3.46 1.81 0.30
N PHE A 252 -4.31 1.37 -0.63
CA PHE A 252 -4.79 2.19 -1.74
C PHE A 252 -5.66 3.35 -1.25
N CYS A 253 -6.71 3.07 -0.47
CA CYS A 253 -7.60 4.09 0.12
C CYS A 253 -6.81 5.13 0.92
N ARG A 254 -5.84 4.68 1.74
CA ARG A 254 -5.00 5.58 2.54
C ARG A 254 -4.22 6.59 1.69
N ARG A 255 -3.75 6.24 0.48
CA ARG A 255 -2.96 7.18 -0.34
C ARG A 255 -3.76 7.90 -1.43
N VAL A 256 -4.76 7.26 -2.04
CA VAL A 256 -5.50 7.87 -3.16
C VAL A 256 -6.41 9.03 -2.71
N GLN A 257 -6.75 9.14 -1.42
CA GLN A 257 -7.59 10.22 -0.87
C GLN A 257 -7.03 11.65 -1.00
N CYS A 258 -5.80 11.83 -1.50
CA CYS A 258 -5.25 13.15 -1.87
C CYS A 258 -5.04 13.32 -3.38
N VAL A 259 -5.57 12.42 -4.21
CA VAL A 259 -5.61 12.52 -5.67
C VAL A 259 -6.93 13.16 -6.09
N ASP A 260 -6.90 14.05 -7.09
CA ASP A 260 -8.13 14.70 -7.56
C ASP A 260 -9.16 13.68 -8.08
N GLY A 261 -10.43 13.96 -7.83
CA GLY A 261 -11.55 13.05 -8.02
C GLY A 261 -11.80 12.03 -6.90
N TRP A 262 -10.82 11.76 -6.02
CA TRP A 262 -10.93 10.73 -4.97
C TRP A 262 -11.13 11.27 -3.56
N GLY A 263 -10.77 12.54 -3.33
CA GLY A 263 -10.76 13.16 -1.99
C GLY A 263 -12.07 12.99 -1.22
N ASP A 264 -13.15 13.63 -1.66
CA ASP A 264 -14.39 13.74 -0.86
C ASP A 264 -15.10 12.40 -0.60
N ALA A 265 -14.78 11.38 -1.39
CA ALA A 265 -15.30 10.02 -1.29
C ALA A 265 -14.59 9.16 -0.23
N LEU A 266 -13.35 9.51 0.12
CA LEU A 266 -12.48 8.74 1.03
C LEU A 266 -11.96 9.56 2.22
N TRP A 267 -12.10 10.89 2.19
CA TRP A 267 -11.49 11.78 3.17
C TRP A 267 -12.36 11.97 4.43
N PRO A 268 -11.83 11.78 5.66
CA PRO A 268 -10.52 11.21 6.01
C PRO A 268 -10.59 9.68 6.19
N TYR A 269 -9.60 8.96 5.65
CA TYR A 269 -9.47 7.51 5.84
C TYR A 269 -8.10 7.11 6.37
N ALA A 270 -8.10 6.31 7.44
CA ALA A 270 -6.93 5.66 8.00
C ALA A 270 -7.27 4.19 8.32
N ASP A 271 -6.43 3.26 7.85
CA ASP A 271 -6.50 1.85 8.23
C ASP A 271 -5.97 1.62 9.66
N SER A 272 -6.36 0.49 10.26
CA SER A 272 -5.99 0.12 11.63
C SER A 272 -4.48 0.11 11.85
N LYS A 273 -3.70 -0.45 10.92
CA LYS A 273 -2.23 -0.48 11.00
C LYS A 273 -1.61 0.93 11.05
N ALA A 274 -2.22 1.91 10.38
CA ALA A 274 -1.79 3.30 10.43
C ALA A 274 -2.08 3.94 11.81
N LEU A 275 -3.27 3.71 12.35
CA LEU A 275 -3.68 4.19 13.68
C LEU A 275 -2.89 3.50 14.82
N ASP A 276 -2.71 2.18 14.74
CA ASP A 276 -1.87 1.39 15.66
C ASP A 276 -0.42 1.88 15.69
N SER A 277 0.08 2.41 14.56
CA SER A 277 1.43 2.98 14.47
C SER A 277 1.51 4.33 15.19
N LEU A 278 0.49 5.18 15.09
CA LEU A 278 0.37 6.42 15.88
C LEU A 278 0.26 6.11 17.38
N GLY A 279 -0.54 5.11 17.77
CA GLY A 279 -0.67 4.65 19.15
C GLY A 279 0.66 4.20 19.76
N GLN A 280 1.46 3.42 19.04
CA GLN A 280 2.83 3.06 19.46
C GLN A 280 3.74 4.29 19.60
N MET A 281 3.53 5.32 18.79
CA MET A 281 4.20 6.61 18.91
C MET A 281 3.70 7.47 20.09
N GLY A 282 2.62 7.10 20.77
CA GLY A 282 2.02 7.90 21.84
C GLY A 282 1.20 9.08 21.32
N ILE A 283 0.68 8.95 20.09
CA ILE A 283 -0.35 9.81 19.51
C ILE A 283 -1.65 9.00 19.58
N GLU A 284 -2.39 9.18 20.66
CA GLU A 284 -3.67 8.49 20.90
C GLU A 284 -4.78 9.22 20.13
N VAL A 285 -5.39 8.53 19.17
CA VAL A 285 -6.53 8.98 18.37
C VAL A 285 -7.50 7.80 18.20
N GLN A 286 -8.81 8.08 18.17
CA GLN A 286 -9.85 7.04 18.09
C GLN A 286 -10.06 6.53 16.66
N ASP A 287 -10.02 7.44 15.68
CA ASP A 287 -10.29 7.17 14.28
C ASP A 287 -9.65 8.24 13.35
N ALA A 288 -10.04 8.23 12.08
CA ALA A 288 -9.55 9.17 11.06
C ALA A 288 -10.13 10.60 11.20
N GLU A 289 -11.31 10.78 11.78
CA GLU A 289 -11.90 12.11 12.07
C GLU A 289 -11.14 12.77 13.22
N ASP A 290 -10.92 12.02 14.31
CA ASP A 290 -10.16 12.44 15.49
C ASP A 290 -8.72 12.81 15.12
N LEU A 291 -8.07 12.04 14.25
CA LEU A 291 -6.76 12.36 13.70
C LEU A 291 -6.76 13.64 12.84
N ARG A 292 -7.76 13.79 11.96
CA ARG A 292 -7.88 14.98 11.10
C ARG A 292 -8.00 16.24 11.96
N ASP A 293 -8.83 16.22 12.98
CA ASP A 293 -9.09 17.40 13.82
C ASP A 293 -7.96 17.63 14.83
N THR A 294 -7.29 16.58 15.30
CA THR A 294 -5.99 16.67 15.98
C THR A 294 -4.96 17.40 15.12
N ILE A 295 -4.83 17.08 13.83
CA ILE A 295 -3.90 17.79 12.94
C ILE A 295 -4.27 19.28 12.80
N LYS A 296 -5.56 19.61 12.62
CA LYS A 296 -6.02 21.02 12.56
C LYS A 296 -5.71 21.83 13.81
N CYS A 297 -5.74 21.22 15.00
CA CYS A 297 -5.48 21.90 16.27
C CYS A 297 -3.99 21.94 16.66
N ASP A 298 -3.23 20.89 16.32
CA ASP A 298 -1.88 20.69 16.83
C ASP A 298 -0.74 20.83 15.80
N VAL A 299 -0.99 20.64 14.51
CA VAL A 299 0.04 20.90 13.49
C VAL A 299 0.05 22.37 13.10
N ASN A 300 1.21 23.00 13.23
CA ASN A 300 1.43 24.34 12.69
C ASN A 300 1.70 24.23 11.19
N LEU A 301 0.64 24.37 10.38
CA LEU A 301 0.70 24.24 8.93
C LEU A 301 1.72 25.17 8.26
N ASP A 302 2.06 26.33 8.84
CA ASP A 302 3.13 27.21 8.36
C ASP A 302 4.54 26.64 8.59
N GLN A 303 4.74 25.86 9.66
CA GLN A 303 6.04 25.26 10.00
C GLN A 303 6.31 23.96 9.23
N VAL A 304 5.28 23.28 8.73
CA VAL A 304 5.41 22.01 8.00
C VAL A 304 5.28 22.15 6.48
N LYS A 305 5.27 23.39 5.93
CA LYS A 305 5.20 23.64 4.47
C LYS A 305 6.28 22.91 3.67
N ASP A 306 7.50 22.86 4.20
CA ASP A 306 8.50 21.91 3.73
C ASP A 306 8.36 20.60 4.54
N MET A 307 7.62 19.64 4.00
CA MET A 307 7.60 18.27 4.53
C MET A 307 8.85 17.47 4.11
N GLY A 308 9.74 18.00 3.28
CA GLY A 308 10.86 17.27 2.68
C GLY A 308 10.43 16.41 1.49
N LEU A 309 9.39 16.85 0.76
CA LEU A 309 8.82 16.14 -0.38
C LEU A 309 9.32 16.72 -1.71
N HIS A 310 9.50 15.86 -2.70
CA HIS A 310 9.72 16.22 -4.09
C HIS A 310 8.38 16.53 -4.74
N GLU A 311 8.00 17.81 -4.74
CA GLU A 311 6.94 18.30 -5.60
C GLU A 311 7.38 18.25 -7.06
N ARG A 312 6.66 17.47 -7.88
CA ARG A 312 6.58 17.80 -9.30
C ARG A 312 5.73 19.06 -9.40
N ASN A 313 6.12 20.00 -10.27
CA ASN A 313 5.23 21.06 -10.72
C ASN A 313 4.04 20.41 -11.45
N LEU A 314 2.99 20.06 -10.71
CA LEU A 314 1.67 19.78 -11.26
C LEU A 314 1.23 21.06 -11.95
N SER A 315 1.13 21.02 -13.29
CA SER A 315 0.92 22.22 -14.08
C SER A 315 -0.39 22.89 -13.68
N SER A 316 -0.33 24.19 -13.36
CA SER A 316 -1.35 24.99 -12.67
C SER A 316 -2.60 25.30 -13.52
N GLN A 317 -3.11 24.31 -14.25
CA GLN A 317 -4.12 24.46 -15.30
C GLN A 317 -5.41 23.65 -15.05
N ARG A 318 -5.54 22.91 -13.93
CA ARG A 318 -6.74 22.10 -13.63
C ARG A 318 -7.25 22.08 -12.19
N LEU A 319 -6.64 22.78 -11.24
CA LEU A 319 -7.17 22.83 -9.87
C LEU A 319 -8.39 23.76 -9.79
N VAL A 320 -9.57 23.15 -9.77
CA VAL A 320 -10.85 23.78 -9.39
C VAL A 320 -11.22 23.46 -7.93
N ARG A 321 -10.50 22.52 -7.31
CA ARG A 321 -10.51 22.30 -5.86
C ARG A 321 -9.80 23.43 -5.12
N ASP A 322 -10.20 23.59 -3.87
CA ASP A 322 -9.42 24.30 -2.86
C ASP A 322 -8.05 23.62 -2.64
N GLU A 323 -6.99 24.42 -2.76
CA GLU A 323 -5.61 23.98 -2.57
C GLU A 323 -5.33 23.63 -1.09
N GLU A 324 -6.00 24.29 -0.14
CA GLU A 324 -5.85 24.04 1.30
C GLU A 324 -6.35 22.64 1.68
N THR A 325 -7.52 22.23 1.17
CA THR A 325 -8.08 20.88 1.32
C THR A 325 -7.14 19.80 0.76
N THR A 326 -6.58 20.02 -0.43
CA THR A 326 -5.66 19.04 -1.06
C THR A 326 -4.34 18.94 -0.30
N TYR A 327 -3.82 20.06 0.20
CA TYR A 327 -2.63 20.10 1.05
C TYR A 327 -2.88 19.41 2.41
N MET A 328 -4.02 19.66 3.05
CA MET A 328 -4.44 19.00 4.29
C MET A 328 -4.57 17.48 4.11
N GLN A 329 -5.13 17.02 3.00
CA GLN A 329 -5.16 15.60 2.63
C GLN A 329 -3.73 15.03 2.50
N ALA A 330 -2.82 15.72 1.80
CA ALA A 330 -1.42 15.28 1.67
C ALA A 330 -0.68 15.23 3.02
N VAL A 331 -0.86 16.23 3.90
CA VAL A 331 -0.28 16.26 5.26
C VAL A 331 -0.73 15.05 6.09
N PHE A 332 -2.02 14.72 6.06
CA PHE A 332 -2.59 13.58 6.78
C PHE A 332 -2.01 12.25 6.28
N VAL A 333 -1.97 12.03 4.96
CA VAL A 333 -1.38 10.81 4.37
C VAL A 333 0.11 10.69 4.72
N VAL A 334 0.87 11.79 4.64
CA VAL A 334 2.31 11.81 4.97
C VAL A 334 2.56 11.51 6.45
N LEU A 335 1.68 11.97 7.36
CA LEU A 335 1.75 11.62 8.78
C LEU A 335 1.61 10.10 9.00
N LEU A 336 0.58 9.49 8.39
CA LEU A 336 0.30 8.05 8.53
C LEU A 336 1.44 7.19 7.98
N GLU A 337 1.92 7.48 6.76
CA GLU A 337 3.02 6.72 6.15
C GLU A 337 4.31 6.82 6.98
N ARG A 338 4.55 7.96 7.63
CA ARG A 338 5.72 8.15 8.50
C ARG A 338 5.58 7.46 9.85
N ALA A 339 4.37 7.39 10.42
CA ALA A 339 4.12 6.59 11.61
C ALA A 339 4.37 5.10 11.34
N ILE A 340 3.79 4.56 10.26
CA ILE A 340 4.01 3.17 9.81
C ILE A 340 5.49 2.92 9.55
N GLY A 341 6.14 3.80 8.78
CA GLY A 341 7.56 3.68 8.46
C GLY A 341 8.45 3.67 9.70
N CYS A 342 8.19 4.53 10.68
CA CYS A 342 8.97 4.60 11.92
C CYS A 342 8.83 3.33 12.79
N VAL A 343 7.64 2.72 12.82
CA VAL A 343 7.41 1.42 13.46
C VAL A 343 8.14 0.30 12.71
N LEU A 344 8.04 0.24 11.38
CA LEU A 344 8.73 -0.76 10.56
C LEU A 344 10.27 -0.67 10.63
N GLU A 345 10.81 0.54 10.74
CA GLU A 345 12.24 0.80 10.97
C GLU A 345 12.68 0.54 12.43
N ASN A 346 11.73 0.31 13.35
CA ASN A 346 11.93 0.15 14.80
C ASN A 346 12.54 1.39 15.50
N LYS A 347 12.34 2.59 14.94
CA LYS A 347 12.99 3.85 15.38
C LYS A 347 12.10 4.77 16.23
N VAL A 348 10.91 4.31 16.64
CA VAL A 348 9.92 5.09 17.44
C VAL A 348 10.55 5.80 18.62
N ASP A 349 11.42 5.10 19.35
CA ASP A 349 12.08 5.60 20.55
C ASP A 349 13.18 6.64 20.24
N GLU A 350 13.79 6.57 19.07
CA GLU A 350 14.78 7.53 18.59
C GLU A 350 14.10 8.79 18.05
N LEU A 351 13.00 8.62 17.31
CA LEU A 351 12.15 9.71 16.82
C LEU A 351 11.58 10.52 17.99
N LYS A 352 11.04 9.86 19.02
CA LYS A 352 10.61 10.51 20.28
C LYS A 352 11.75 11.34 20.92
N LYS A 353 12.96 10.78 21.01
CA LYS A 353 14.17 11.46 21.54
C LYS A 353 14.69 12.59 20.65
N ALA A 354 14.33 12.61 19.37
CA ALA A 354 14.66 13.68 18.43
C ALA A 354 13.62 14.81 18.47
N ALA A 355 12.33 14.47 18.45
CA ALA A 355 11.22 15.42 18.59
C ALA A 355 11.29 16.20 19.92
N ALA A 356 11.70 15.56 21.02
CA ALA A 356 11.91 16.21 22.31
C ALA A 356 13.11 17.21 22.35
N LYS A 357 13.88 17.34 21.27
CA LYS A 357 15.04 18.25 21.13
C LYS A 357 14.90 19.25 19.98
N ALA A 358 13.78 19.22 19.25
CA ALA A 358 13.57 19.94 18.00
C ALA A 358 12.94 21.33 18.20
#